data_AF-A0A9D1ZY76-F1
#
_entry.id   AF-A0A9D1ZY76-F1
#
_cell.length_a   1.000
_cell.length_b   1.000
_cell.length_c   1.000
_cell.angle_alpha   90.00
_cell.angle_beta   90.00
_cell.angle_gamma   90.00
#
_symmetry.space_group_name_H-M   'P 1'
#
loop_
_entity.id
_entity.type
_entity.pdbx_description
1 polymer ?
#
loop_
_entity_poly.entity_id
_entity_poly.type
_entity_poly.pdbx_seq_one_letter_code
_entity_poly.pdbx_strand_id
1 'polypeptide(L)'
;MNCEKCKTAIDQPLELYNGEWACPNCKAKLGSVMSDFEINADNEQLFNLAECSYYTWLDEASHGNAEGARENLEKAIELTREAAAMGNPEAVIRLGYYYDKDYTEVNRSEATRCRAAYAYYSAVCYASSELKVAKEGVKGTYDLHAMRVKAARYMLKMLAAAPEELTVNKLFAYDDNHERVKAVLGVDFPRPQNVAGVRTGAEETAFVKLLSCFRQKAPLFGVMKLKGEELKRLAKMNIGGESVIRAIRRGLFLAAAIANENGKVDIDDTFIALKNERAFKDFVNGEVSDGGYCWLFFFNDKGGHRFFGKFALGRIHKALTSSRYTLVKTFIDRVGEDLTFLDDDVYMCKSKMGTVKDAVVKLADCVQNGGF
;
A
#
# COMPACT_ATOMS: atom_id res chain seq x y z
N MET A 1 -7.35 -12.76 14.15
CA MET A 1 -8.46 -11.96 14.74
C MET A 1 -9.83 -12.54 14.38
N ASN A 2 -10.89 -12.33 15.17
CA ASN A 2 -12.26 -12.72 14.78
C ASN A 2 -13.01 -11.52 14.21
N CYS A 3 -13.79 -11.73 13.14
CA CYS A 3 -14.65 -10.67 12.62
C CYS A 3 -15.79 -10.38 13.61
N GLU A 4 -15.94 -9.15 14.07
CA GLU A 4 -17.05 -8.79 14.96
C GLU A 4 -18.43 -9.01 14.33
N LYS A 5 -18.55 -8.84 13.01
CA LYS A 5 -19.80 -8.98 12.28
C LYS A 5 -20.17 -10.45 12.00
N CYS A 6 -19.25 -11.24 11.45
CA CYS A 6 -19.55 -12.62 11.04
C CYS A 6 -18.99 -13.70 11.98
N LYS A 7 -18.27 -13.29 13.03
CA LYS A 7 -17.65 -14.15 14.05
C LYS A 7 -16.66 -15.20 13.53
N THR A 8 -16.35 -15.18 12.24
CA THR A 8 -15.36 -16.06 11.62
C THR A 8 -13.95 -15.58 11.97
N ALA A 9 -13.07 -16.53 12.26
CA ALA A 9 -11.64 -16.27 12.33
C ALA A 9 -11.13 -15.71 10.99
N ILE A 10 -10.27 -14.71 11.11
CA ILE A 10 -9.58 -14.04 10.01
C ILE A 10 -8.09 -14.28 10.24
N ASP A 11 -7.52 -15.08 9.34
CA ASP A 11 -6.08 -15.33 9.30
C ASP A 11 -5.36 -14.09 8.78
N GLN A 12 -5.88 -13.49 7.70
CA GLN A 12 -5.35 -12.25 7.12
C GLN A 12 -6.49 -11.37 6.58
N PRO A 13 -6.60 -10.10 7.01
CA PRO A 13 -7.60 -9.17 6.50
C PRO A 13 -7.35 -8.81 5.03
N LEU A 14 -8.36 -8.25 4.36
CA LEU A 14 -8.17 -7.53 3.11
C LEU A 14 -7.49 -6.21 3.42
N GLU A 15 -6.34 -5.93 2.82
CA GLU A 15 -5.68 -4.63 2.88
C GLU A 15 -6.09 -3.83 1.63
N LEU A 16 -6.90 -2.79 1.85
CA LEU A 16 -7.45 -1.99 0.77
C LEU A 16 -6.46 -0.88 0.37
N TYR A 17 -6.59 -0.35 -0.84
CA TYR A 17 -5.70 0.67 -1.42
C TYR A 17 -5.63 1.95 -0.58
N ASN A 18 -6.69 2.25 0.17
CA ASN A 18 -6.80 3.40 1.07
C ASN A 18 -6.19 3.14 2.46
N GLY A 19 -5.64 1.95 2.70
CA GLY A 19 -5.08 1.52 3.98
C GLY A 19 -6.10 0.94 4.97
N GLU A 20 -7.40 0.91 4.62
CA GLU A 20 -8.41 0.28 5.46
C GLU A 20 -8.31 -1.25 5.42
N TRP A 21 -8.83 -1.89 6.46
CA TRP A 21 -8.95 -3.33 6.54
C TRP A 21 -10.40 -3.80 6.40
N ALA A 22 -10.59 -4.93 5.73
CA ALA A 22 -11.90 -5.56 5.65
C ALA A 22 -11.86 -7.07 5.88
N CYS A 23 -12.97 -7.60 6.38
CA CYS A 23 -13.12 -9.03 6.58
C CYS A 23 -13.20 -9.74 5.22
N PRO A 24 -12.34 -10.73 4.92
CA PRO A 24 -12.39 -11.44 3.65
C PRO A 24 -13.71 -12.19 3.46
N ASN A 25 -14.34 -12.65 4.56
CA ASN A 25 -15.56 -13.46 4.53
C ASN A 25 -16.83 -12.63 4.35
N CYS A 26 -17.04 -11.61 5.19
CA CYS A 26 -18.29 -10.83 5.19
C CYS A 26 -18.16 -9.43 4.60
N LYS A 27 -16.95 -9.01 4.19
CA LYS A 27 -16.67 -7.70 3.60
C LYS A 27 -17.05 -6.51 4.49
N ALA A 28 -17.29 -6.76 5.78
CA ALA A 28 -17.41 -5.67 6.72
C ALA A 28 -16.06 -4.98 6.80
N LYS A 29 -16.06 -3.64 6.82
CA LYS A 29 -14.91 -2.93 7.34
C LYS A 29 -14.63 -3.51 8.71
N LEU A 30 -13.41 -3.99 8.87
CA LEU A 30 -12.82 -4.03 10.18
C LEU A 30 -12.56 -2.54 10.40
N GLY A 31 -13.29 -1.90 11.33
CA GLY A 31 -13.06 -0.50 11.68
C GLY A 31 -11.59 -0.22 12.03
N SER A 32 -11.29 0.78 12.84
CA SER A 32 -9.94 0.96 13.42
C SER A 32 -9.56 -0.16 14.42
N VAL A 33 -9.81 -1.43 14.07
CA VAL A 33 -10.07 -2.67 14.85
C VAL A 33 -8.81 -3.27 15.44
N MET A 34 -7.90 -2.40 15.84
CA MET A 34 -6.96 -2.70 16.88
C MET A 34 -7.15 -1.67 17.99
N SER A 35 -8.39 -1.53 18.49
CA SER A 35 -8.65 -0.79 19.72
C SER A 35 -8.59 -1.72 20.93
N ASP A 36 -9.03 -2.97 20.76
CA ASP A 36 -9.14 -3.98 21.82
C ASP A 36 -7.84 -4.78 21.90
N PHE A 37 -6.84 -4.16 22.51
CA PHE A 37 -5.53 -4.77 22.66
C PHE A 37 -5.52 -5.82 23.76
N GLU A 38 -4.88 -6.94 23.45
CA GLU A 38 -4.63 -8.00 24.40
C GLU A 38 -3.20 -8.50 24.22
N ILE A 39 -2.50 -8.68 25.32
CA ILE A 39 -1.21 -9.36 25.36
C ILE A 39 -1.39 -10.67 26.11
N ASN A 40 -1.03 -11.76 25.45
CA ASN A 40 -0.97 -13.10 26.01
C ASN A 40 0.38 -13.73 25.66
N ALA A 41 0.69 -14.88 26.28
CA ALA A 41 1.98 -15.53 26.14
C ALA A 41 2.32 -15.83 24.66
N ASP A 42 1.32 -16.24 23.87
CA ASP A 42 1.51 -16.61 22.46
C ASP A 42 1.87 -15.39 21.61
N ASN A 43 1.10 -14.30 21.71
CA ASN A 43 1.36 -13.10 20.91
C ASN A 43 2.58 -12.31 21.39
N GLU A 44 2.92 -12.38 22.69
CA GLU A 44 4.18 -11.87 23.22
C GLU A 44 5.35 -12.67 22.64
N GLN A 45 5.27 -14.00 22.61
CA GLN A 45 6.31 -14.86 22.06
C GLN A 45 6.50 -14.62 20.56
N LEU A 46 5.42 -14.55 19.78
CA LEU A 46 5.48 -14.24 18.36
C LEU A 46 6.14 -12.88 18.12
N PHE A 47 5.76 -11.85 18.88
CA PHE A 47 6.35 -10.53 18.74
C PHE A 47 7.84 -10.52 19.13
N ASN A 48 8.21 -11.21 20.21
CA ASN A 48 9.62 -11.34 20.61
C ASN A 48 10.45 -12.06 19.54
N LEU A 49 9.92 -13.12 18.91
CA LEU A 49 10.57 -13.80 17.79
C LEU A 49 10.68 -12.89 16.56
N ALA A 50 9.67 -12.06 16.32
CA ALA A 50 9.69 -11.06 15.25
C ALA A 50 10.81 -10.03 15.47
N GLU A 51 10.96 -9.51 16.69
CA GLU A 51 12.04 -8.59 17.06
C GLU A 51 13.41 -9.23 16.90
N CYS A 52 13.59 -10.46 17.38
CA CYS A 52 14.83 -11.20 17.16
C CYS A 52 15.17 -11.32 15.67
N SER A 53 14.18 -11.69 14.84
CA SER A 53 14.37 -11.81 13.39
C SER A 53 14.73 -10.46 12.75
N TYR A 54 14.12 -9.36 13.21
CA TYR A 54 14.44 -8.00 12.75
C TYR A 54 15.88 -7.59 13.10
N TYR A 55 16.34 -7.87 14.33
CA TYR A 55 17.73 -7.57 14.70
C TYR A 55 18.73 -8.45 13.95
N THR A 56 18.43 -9.73 13.73
CA THR A 56 19.25 -10.60 12.87
C THR A 56 19.32 -10.06 11.45
N TRP A 57 18.21 -9.59 10.88
CA TRP A 57 18.21 -8.93 9.57
C TRP A 57 19.18 -7.74 9.51
N LEU A 58 19.14 -6.86 10.51
CA LEU A 58 20.05 -5.71 10.57
C LEU A 58 21.52 -6.14 10.64
N ASP A 59 21.82 -7.17 11.43
CA ASP A 59 23.17 -7.72 11.58
C ASP A 59 23.67 -8.34 10.27
N GLU A 60 22.88 -9.22 9.65
CA GLU A 60 23.20 -9.87 8.38
C GLU A 60 23.39 -8.86 7.24
N ALA A 61 22.53 -7.83 7.19
CA ALA A 61 22.63 -6.76 6.22
C ALA A 61 23.94 -5.96 6.39
N SER A 62 24.37 -5.72 7.64
CA SER A 62 25.61 -5.01 7.94
C SER A 62 26.87 -5.82 7.57
N HIS A 63 26.79 -7.15 7.59
CA HIS A 63 27.87 -8.07 7.22
C HIS A 63 27.85 -8.47 5.73
N GLY A 64 26.94 -7.90 4.93
CA GLY A 64 26.86 -8.14 3.49
C GLY A 64 26.19 -9.47 3.09
N ASN A 65 25.55 -10.17 4.02
CA ASN A 65 24.77 -11.38 3.73
C ASN A 65 23.35 -11.01 3.28
N ALA A 66 23.21 -10.66 2.00
CA ALA A 66 21.94 -10.17 1.45
C ALA A 66 20.81 -11.21 1.46
N GLU A 67 21.12 -12.50 1.31
CA GLU A 67 20.12 -13.58 1.30
C GLU A 67 19.58 -13.83 2.71
N GLY A 68 20.47 -14.03 3.69
CA GLY A 68 20.09 -14.19 5.09
C GLY A 68 19.37 -12.96 5.64
N ALA A 69 19.80 -11.75 5.24
CA ALA A 69 19.09 -10.52 5.56
C ALA A 69 17.64 -10.56 5.05
N ARG A 70 17.43 -10.92 3.77
CA ARG A 70 16.10 -10.94 3.18
C ARG A 70 15.17 -11.94 3.87
N GLU A 71 15.63 -13.15 4.16
CA GLU A 71 14.83 -14.18 4.84
C GLU A 71 14.40 -13.73 6.24
N ASN A 72 15.34 -13.15 7.00
CA ASN A 72 15.05 -12.67 8.35
C ASN A 72 14.06 -11.50 8.36
N LEU A 73 14.13 -10.59 7.37
CA LEU A 73 13.16 -9.51 7.25
C LEU A 73 11.76 -10.03 6.91
N GLU A 74 11.65 -10.93 5.91
CA GLU A 74 10.38 -11.57 5.54
C GLU A 74 9.74 -12.26 6.75
N LYS A 75 10.53 -13.03 7.51
CA LYS A 75 10.09 -13.69 8.75
C LYS A 75 9.67 -12.71 9.84
N ALA A 76 10.43 -11.62 10.05
CA ALA A 76 10.08 -10.60 11.02
C ALA A 76 8.71 -9.97 10.71
N ILE A 77 8.44 -9.70 9.43
CA ILE A 77 7.16 -9.13 8.98
C ILE A 77 6.01 -10.12 9.20
N GLU A 78 6.17 -11.39 8.83
CA GLU A 78 5.14 -12.41 9.01
C GLU A 78 4.77 -12.62 10.48
N LEU A 79 5.76 -12.82 11.34
CA LEU A 79 5.53 -12.97 12.78
C LEU A 79 4.90 -11.72 13.41
N THR A 80 5.28 -10.53 12.94
CA THR A 80 4.64 -9.27 13.38
C THR A 80 3.18 -9.22 12.93
N ARG A 81 2.85 -9.67 11.71
CA ARG A 81 1.46 -9.74 11.23
C ARG A 81 0.63 -10.68 12.09
N GLU A 82 1.16 -11.85 12.45
CA GLU A 82 0.48 -12.81 13.31
C GLU A 82 0.24 -12.23 14.71
N ALA A 83 1.27 -11.67 15.35
CA ALA A 83 1.15 -11.05 16.67
C ALA A 83 0.15 -9.88 16.68
N ALA A 84 0.17 -9.02 15.64
CA ALA A 84 -0.79 -7.95 15.48
C ALA A 84 -2.21 -8.50 15.27
N ALA A 85 -2.40 -9.54 14.46
CA ALA A 85 -3.70 -10.18 14.27
C ALA A 85 -4.25 -10.83 15.56
N MET A 86 -3.41 -11.06 16.57
CA MET A 86 -3.76 -11.53 17.91
C MET A 86 -3.94 -10.40 18.93
N GLY A 87 -3.88 -9.13 18.52
CA GLY A 87 -4.15 -7.99 19.40
C GLY A 87 -2.93 -7.41 20.11
N ASN A 88 -1.69 -7.80 19.75
CA ASN A 88 -0.49 -7.23 20.39
C ASN A 88 -0.24 -5.79 19.89
N PRO A 89 -0.34 -4.75 20.75
CA PRO A 89 -0.20 -3.34 20.35
C PRO A 89 1.19 -2.99 19.80
N GLU A 90 2.26 -3.57 20.34
CA GLU A 90 3.62 -3.32 19.88
C GLU A 90 3.84 -3.88 18.46
N ALA A 91 3.24 -5.04 18.16
CA ALA A 91 3.25 -5.60 16.82
C ALA A 91 2.53 -4.68 15.81
N VAL A 92 1.43 -4.01 16.21
CA VAL A 92 0.74 -3.03 15.35
C VAL A 92 1.62 -1.84 15.04
N ILE A 93 2.25 -1.27 16.06
CA ILE A 93 3.20 -0.16 15.88
C ILE A 93 4.32 -0.60 14.93
N ARG A 94 4.83 -1.83 15.10
CA ARG A 94 5.89 -2.37 14.27
C ARG A 94 5.46 -2.58 12.82
N LEU A 95 4.22 -3.03 12.54
CA LEU A 95 3.69 -3.06 11.18
C LEU A 95 3.62 -1.67 10.57
N GLY A 96 3.11 -0.68 11.31
CA GLY A 96 3.12 0.71 10.86
C GLY A 96 4.52 1.19 10.48
N TYR A 97 5.52 0.82 11.28
CA TYR A 97 6.93 1.08 11.01
C TYR A 97 7.45 0.38 9.76
N TYR A 98 7.10 -0.89 9.54
CA TYR A 98 7.49 -1.61 8.33
C TYR A 98 6.89 -1.01 7.07
N TYR A 99 5.66 -0.49 7.10
CA TYR A 99 5.10 0.24 5.95
C TYR A 99 5.81 1.60 5.77
N ASP A 100 5.97 2.39 6.84
CA ASP A 100 6.69 3.69 6.83
C ASP A 100 8.11 3.55 6.25
N LYS A 101 8.81 2.46 6.56
CA LYS A 101 10.18 2.20 6.08
C LYS A 101 10.30 1.36 4.82
N ASP A 102 9.20 1.04 4.15
CA ASP A 102 9.18 0.22 2.91
C ASP A 102 9.74 -1.20 3.10
N TYR A 103 9.58 -1.78 4.28
CA TYR A 103 10.08 -3.12 4.60
C TYR A 103 9.07 -4.22 4.24
N THR A 104 7.76 -3.96 4.35
CA THR A 104 6.72 -4.99 4.17
C THR A 104 6.65 -5.58 2.77
N GLU A 105 7.08 -4.81 1.78
CA GLU A 105 7.07 -5.11 0.35
C GLU A 105 7.92 -4.04 -0.31
N VAL A 106 9.02 -4.40 -0.97
CA VAL A 106 9.74 -3.45 -1.81
C VAL A 106 8.77 -2.99 -2.88
N ASN A 107 8.48 -1.69 -2.89
CA ASN A 107 7.86 -0.95 -3.97
C ASN A 107 6.37 -0.55 -3.92
N ARG A 108 5.91 0.04 -2.80
CA ARG A 108 4.67 0.85 -2.80
C ARG A 108 5.01 2.35 -2.90
N SER A 109 4.14 3.16 -3.52
CA SER A 109 4.33 4.62 -3.51
C SER A 109 4.36 5.13 -2.08
N GLU A 110 5.12 6.19 -1.83
CA GLU A 110 5.27 6.76 -0.50
C GLU A 110 3.91 7.08 0.14
N ALA A 111 2.97 7.69 -0.58
CA ALA A 111 1.63 7.94 -0.02
C ALA A 111 0.86 6.66 0.33
N THR A 112 0.97 5.61 -0.47
CA THR A 112 0.29 4.33 -0.19
C THR A 112 0.84 3.72 1.11
N ARG A 113 2.17 3.78 1.29
CA ARG A 113 2.83 3.34 2.52
C ARG A 113 2.44 4.20 3.71
N CYS A 114 2.40 5.52 3.54
CA CYS A 114 1.97 6.44 4.59
C CYS A 114 0.50 6.21 5.00
N ARG A 115 -0.41 5.94 4.06
CA ARG A 115 -1.81 5.61 4.38
C ARG A 115 -1.90 4.34 5.23
N ALA A 116 -1.20 3.28 4.81
CA ALA A 116 -1.16 2.03 5.56
C ALA A 116 -0.54 2.24 6.96
N ALA A 117 0.65 2.84 7.03
CA ALA A 117 1.33 3.14 8.28
C ALA A 117 0.49 4.01 9.23
N TYR A 118 -0.19 5.04 8.70
CA TYR A 118 -1.13 5.87 9.45
C TYR A 118 -2.26 5.03 10.06
N ALA A 119 -2.84 4.08 9.33
CA ALA A 119 -3.89 3.21 9.86
C ALA A 119 -3.40 2.42 11.08
N TYR A 120 -2.21 1.83 11.03
CA TYR A 120 -1.62 1.09 12.16
C TYR A 120 -1.28 2.00 13.33
N TYR A 121 -0.60 3.13 13.08
CA TYR A 121 -0.21 4.02 14.15
C TYR A 121 -1.41 4.69 14.83
N SER A 122 -2.38 5.15 14.05
CA SER A 122 -3.58 5.81 14.58
C SER A 122 -4.47 4.85 15.35
N ALA A 123 -4.52 3.57 14.97
CA ALA A 123 -5.26 2.54 15.71
C ALA A 123 -4.74 2.42 17.15
N VAL A 124 -3.42 2.37 17.33
CA VAL A 124 -2.82 2.35 18.68
C VAL A 124 -2.96 3.71 19.35
N CYS A 125 -2.52 4.80 18.71
CA CYS A 125 -2.51 6.15 19.26
C CYS A 125 -3.87 6.57 19.86
N TYR A 126 -4.96 6.30 19.12
CA TYR A 126 -6.31 6.71 19.48
C TYR A 126 -7.14 5.58 20.11
N ALA A 127 -6.52 4.47 20.53
CA ALA A 127 -7.23 3.42 21.24
C ALA A 127 -7.87 3.96 22.52
N SER A 128 -9.18 3.70 22.65
CA SER A 128 -10.00 4.10 23.80
C SER A 128 -10.23 2.96 24.79
N SER A 129 -9.90 1.71 24.42
CA SER A 129 -10.06 0.55 25.29
C SER A 129 -8.84 0.38 26.21
N GLU A 130 -9.05 -0.33 27.32
CA GLU A 130 -7.96 -0.75 28.21
C GLU A 130 -7.18 -1.93 27.60
N LEU A 131 -5.87 -1.93 27.80
CA LEU A 131 -5.02 -3.06 27.44
C LEU A 131 -5.27 -4.23 28.38
N LYS A 132 -5.70 -5.37 27.81
CA LYS A 132 -5.82 -6.63 28.55
C LYS A 132 -4.46 -7.34 28.55
N VAL A 133 -3.99 -7.76 29.72
CA VAL A 133 -2.77 -8.57 29.82
C VAL A 133 -3.10 -9.87 30.53
N ALA A 134 -2.99 -11.00 29.83
CA ALA A 134 -3.14 -12.31 30.42
C ALA A 134 -1.98 -12.53 31.40
N LYS A 135 -2.28 -12.72 32.69
CA LYS A 135 -1.24 -12.84 33.72
C LYS A 135 -0.41 -14.12 33.59
N GLU A 136 -0.95 -15.14 32.94
CA GLU A 136 -0.29 -16.44 32.79
C GLU A 136 0.64 -16.44 31.57
N GLY A 137 1.90 -16.84 31.78
CA GLY A 137 2.90 -17.00 30.72
C GLY A 137 3.49 -15.71 30.14
N VAL A 138 2.85 -14.56 30.38
CA VAL A 138 3.36 -13.25 29.97
C VAL A 138 4.52 -12.81 30.87
N LYS A 139 5.64 -12.42 30.27
CA LYS A 139 6.88 -12.05 30.98
C LYS A 139 7.06 -10.54 31.11
N GLY A 140 6.60 -9.79 30.11
CA GLY A 140 6.77 -8.34 30.03
C GLY A 140 5.84 -7.53 30.93
N THR A 141 6.24 -6.29 31.16
CA THR A 141 5.38 -5.25 31.75
C THR A 141 4.98 -4.27 30.65
N TYR A 142 3.69 -3.97 30.55
CA TYR A 142 3.16 -3.20 29.43
C TYR A 142 2.41 -1.95 29.89
N ASP A 143 2.72 -0.84 29.24
CA ASP A 143 2.08 0.45 29.44
C ASP A 143 1.47 0.90 28.11
N LEU A 144 0.13 0.83 28.04
CA LEU A 144 -0.60 1.25 26.84
C LEU A 144 -0.42 2.74 26.57
N HIS A 145 -0.33 3.60 27.58
CA HIS A 145 -0.12 5.03 27.37
C HIS A 145 1.25 5.27 26.72
N ALA A 146 2.30 4.61 27.19
CA ALA A 146 3.63 4.69 26.57
C ALA A 146 3.60 4.22 25.11
N MET A 147 2.90 3.13 24.81
CA MET A 147 2.71 2.63 23.43
C MET A 147 1.94 3.62 22.55
N ARG A 148 0.88 4.25 23.08
CA ARG A 148 0.11 5.30 22.40
C ARG A 148 0.99 6.50 22.05
N VAL A 149 1.80 6.96 22.99
CA VAL A 149 2.78 8.03 22.79
C VAL A 149 3.84 7.63 21.75
N LYS A 150 4.32 6.38 21.77
CA LYS A 150 5.24 5.83 20.77
C LYS A 150 4.62 5.82 19.36
N ALA A 151 3.38 5.35 19.23
CA ALA A 151 2.65 5.33 17.97
C ALA A 151 2.40 6.76 17.43
N ALA A 152 1.99 7.68 18.30
CA ALA A 152 1.79 9.10 17.96
C ALA A 152 3.08 9.73 17.43
N ARG A 153 4.23 9.45 18.07
CA ARG A 153 5.53 9.95 17.62
C ARG A 153 5.88 9.47 16.22
N TYR A 154 5.71 8.17 15.95
CA TYR A 154 5.98 7.63 14.63
C TYR A 154 5.02 8.18 13.57
N MET A 155 3.73 8.27 13.89
CA MET A 155 2.71 8.84 13.03
C MET A 155 3.04 10.29 12.65
N LEU A 156 3.30 11.16 13.64
CA LEU A 156 3.60 12.57 13.39
C LEU A 156 4.92 12.75 12.64
N LYS A 157 5.94 11.94 12.92
CA LYS A 157 7.20 11.95 12.17
C LYS A 157 6.99 11.59 10.70
N MET A 158 6.18 10.55 10.43
CA MET A 158 5.84 10.14 9.09
C MET A 158 5.00 11.20 8.36
N LEU A 159 3.97 11.77 9.00
CA LEU A 159 3.13 12.81 8.40
C LEU A 159 3.89 14.11 8.12
N ALA A 160 4.88 14.46 8.95
CA ALA A 160 5.74 15.62 8.70
C ALA A 160 6.58 15.48 7.42
N ALA A 161 6.86 14.24 7.01
CA ALA A 161 7.61 13.93 5.79
C ALA A 161 6.72 13.42 4.65
N ALA A 162 5.39 13.38 4.84
CA ALA A 162 4.49 12.79 3.86
C ALA A 162 4.47 13.57 2.54
N PRO A 163 4.27 12.89 1.40
CA PRO A 163 4.21 13.54 0.10
C PRO A 163 3.00 14.46 -0.01
N GLU A 164 3.10 15.52 -0.80
CA GLU A 164 2.07 16.57 -0.93
C GLU A 164 0.69 15.98 -1.28
N GLU A 165 0.65 14.96 -2.15
CA GLU A 165 -0.55 14.20 -2.53
C GLU A 165 -1.35 13.65 -1.33
N LEU A 166 -0.67 13.34 -0.22
CA LEU A 166 -1.34 12.87 1.00
C LEU A 166 -1.90 14.02 1.84
N THR A 167 -1.21 15.16 1.85
CA THR A 167 -1.50 16.30 2.74
C THR A 167 -2.78 17.06 2.37
N VAL A 168 -3.30 16.89 1.15
CA VAL A 168 -4.56 17.49 0.71
C VAL A 168 -5.75 16.96 1.53
N ASN A 169 -5.67 15.71 1.98
CA ASN A 169 -6.69 15.13 2.83
C ASN A 169 -6.39 15.44 4.31
N LYS A 170 -7.32 16.16 4.97
CA LYS A 170 -7.23 16.54 6.39
C LYS A 170 -6.96 15.36 7.33
N LEU A 171 -7.39 14.14 6.97
CA LEU A 171 -7.10 12.94 7.76
C LEU A 171 -5.59 12.74 7.96
N PHE A 172 -4.78 13.10 6.97
CA PHE A 172 -3.32 12.93 6.98
C PHE A 172 -2.57 14.25 7.13
N ALA A 173 -3.27 15.37 7.36
CA ALA A 173 -2.63 16.64 7.61
C ALA A 173 -1.87 16.58 8.95
N TYR A 174 -0.62 17.04 8.93
CA TYR A 174 0.26 17.02 10.10
C TYR A 174 -0.33 17.85 11.26
N ASP A 175 -0.75 19.09 10.98
CA ASP A 175 -1.20 20.02 12.01
C ASP A 175 -2.50 19.53 12.68
N ASP A 176 -3.48 19.05 11.91
CA ASP A 176 -4.71 18.44 12.46
C ASP A 176 -4.41 17.23 13.36
N ASN A 177 -3.48 16.36 12.95
CA ASN A 177 -3.08 15.21 13.75
C ASN A 177 -2.29 15.62 15.00
N HIS A 178 -1.44 16.64 14.90
CA HIS A 178 -0.66 17.16 16.02
C HIS A 178 -1.58 17.71 17.12
N GLU A 179 -2.55 18.55 16.75
CA GLU A 179 -3.57 19.07 17.68
C GLU A 179 -4.39 17.93 18.32
N ARG A 180 -4.81 16.96 17.50
CA ARG A 180 -5.57 15.81 18.00
C ARG A 180 -4.76 14.95 18.97
N VAL A 181 -3.48 14.69 18.68
CA VAL A 181 -2.58 13.95 19.59
C VAL A 181 -2.43 14.69 20.92
N LYS A 182 -2.24 16.01 20.88
CA LYS A 182 -2.15 16.85 22.09
C LYS A 182 -3.43 16.77 22.92
N ALA A 183 -4.59 16.85 22.28
CA ALA A 183 -5.88 16.74 22.95
C ALA A 183 -6.13 15.34 23.56
N VAL A 184 -5.74 14.28 22.87
CA VAL A 184 -6.04 12.89 23.28
C VAL A 184 -5.03 12.33 24.29
N LEU A 185 -3.74 12.67 24.15
CA LEU A 185 -2.67 12.11 24.97
C LEU A 185 -2.13 13.09 26.02
N GLY A 186 -2.46 14.39 25.90
CA GLY A 186 -1.87 15.43 26.75
C GLY A 186 -0.38 15.66 26.52
N VAL A 187 0.16 15.13 25.43
CA VAL A 187 1.59 15.23 25.06
C VAL A 187 1.74 16.12 23.84
N ASP A 188 2.60 17.12 23.95
CA ASP A 188 2.97 17.99 22.84
C ASP A 188 4.31 17.53 22.26
N PHE A 189 4.31 17.18 20.97
CA PHE A 189 5.53 16.76 20.28
C PHE A 189 6.18 17.95 19.59
N PRO A 190 7.50 18.17 19.74
CA PRO A 190 8.16 19.18 18.95
C PRO A 190 8.00 18.85 17.47
N ARG A 191 7.71 19.85 16.64
CA ARG A 191 7.66 19.66 15.20
C ARG A 191 9.00 19.09 14.74
N PRO A 192 9.03 17.92 14.08
CA PRO A 192 10.28 17.36 13.57
C PRO A 192 10.95 18.42 12.70
N GLN A 193 12.25 18.64 12.89
CA GLN A 193 13.00 19.41 11.90
C GLN A 193 12.83 18.68 10.57
N ASN A 194 12.39 19.40 9.54
CA ASN A 194 12.26 18.87 8.18
C ASN A 194 13.65 18.40 7.73
N VAL A 195 13.96 17.13 7.96
CA VAL A 195 14.89 16.42 7.11
C VAL A 195 14.04 16.14 5.89
N ALA A 196 14.20 16.96 4.85
CA ALA A 196 13.56 16.68 3.56
C ALA A 196 13.86 15.21 3.25
N GLY A 197 12.83 14.35 3.32
CA GLY A 197 12.94 13.01 2.78
C GLY A 197 13.45 13.16 1.35
N VAL A 198 14.29 12.23 0.91
CA VAL A 198 14.63 12.15 -0.51
C VAL A 198 13.30 11.99 -1.24
N ARG A 199 12.76 13.07 -1.81
CA ARG A 199 11.57 13.02 -2.65
C ARG A 199 11.94 12.12 -3.82
N THR A 200 11.49 10.88 -3.80
CA THR A 200 11.71 9.96 -4.92
C THR A 200 10.93 10.49 -6.12
N GLY A 201 11.56 10.56 -7.29
CA GLY A 201 10.91 11.05 -8.50
C GLY A 201 9.66 10.22 -8.85
N ALA A 202 8.71 10.79 -9.59
CA ALA A 202 7.53 10.05 -10.05
C ALA A 202 7.93 8.83 -10.89
N GLU A 203 9.02 8.95 -11.67
CA GLU A 203 9.65 7.86 -12.40
C GLU A 203 10.20 6.76 -11.50
N GLU A 204 10.79 7.11 -10.35
CA GLU A 204 11.31 6.13 -9.41
C GLU A 204 10.15 5.39 -8.76
N THR A 205 9.12 6.11 -8.33
CA THR A 205 7.88 5.54 -7.80
C THR A 205 7.22 4.60 -8.80
N ALA A 206 7.16 4.98 -10.08
CA ALA A 206 6.62 4.14 -11.14
C ALA A 206 7.47 2.89 -11.38
N PHE A 207 8.79 3.05 -11.45
CA PHE A 207 9.73 1.96 -11.65
C PHE A 207 9.58 0.90 -10.56
N VAL A 208 9.63 1.36 -9.32
CA VAL A 208 9.40 0.64 -8.09
C VAL A 208 8.08 -0.13 -8.24
N LYS A 209 6.95 0.55 -8.43
CA LYS A 209 5.62 -0.08 -8.53
C LYS A 209 5.56 -1.20 -9.57
N LEU A 210 6.15 -1.00 -10.75
CA LEU A 210 6.20 -2.00 -11.81
C LEU A 210 7.01 -3.25 -11.42
N LEU A 211 8.07 -3.10 -10.62
CA LEU A 211 8.87 -4.24 -10.16
C LEU A 211 8.20 -5.06 -9.05
N SER A 212 7.35 -4.46 -8.20
CA SER A 212 6.56 -5.23 -7.22
C SER A 212 5.55 -6.19 -7.84
N CYS A 213 5.21 -6.01 -9.12
CA CYS A 213 4.25 -6.85 -9.82
C CYS A 213 4.64 -8.35 -9.86
N PHE A 214 5.89 -8.70 -9.54
CA PHE A 214 6.36 -10.08 -9.56
C PHE A 214 6.56 -10.71 -8.17
N ARG A 215 5.97 -10.14 -7.12
CA ARG A 215 6.07 -10.62 -5.73
C ARG A 215 4.83 -11.45 -5.32
N GLN A 216 4.83 -12.02 -4.10
CA GLN A 216 3.72 -12.84 -3.59
C GLN A 216 2.41 -12.06 -3.38
N LYS A 217 2.48 -10.79 -2.96
CA LYS A 217 1.32 -9.88 -2.88
C LYS A 217 1.49 -8.77 -3.92
N ALA A 218 1.24 -9.12 -5.17
CA ALA A 218 1.55 -8.23 -6.28
C ALA A 218 0.40 -7.25 -6.56
N PRO A 219 0.71 -5.98 -6.89
CA PRO A 219 -0.27 -5.07 -7.48
C PRO A 219 -0.95 -5.71 -8.68
N LEU A 220 -2.29 -5.61 -8.72
CA LEU A 220 -3.10 -6.18 -9.79
C LEU A 220 -3.20 -5.22 -10.97
N PHE A 221 -3.47 -3.94 -10.70
CA PHE A 221 -3.47 -2.89 -11.72
C PHE A 221 -3.32 -1.51 -11.09
N GLY A 222 -3.01 -0.53 -11.92
CA GLY A 222 -2.91 0.85 -11.47
C GLY A 222 -2.66 1.82 -12.62
N VAL A 223 -2.72 3.10 -12.30
CA VAL A 223 -2.41 4.21 -13.20
C VAL A 223 -1.38 5.10 -12.54
N MET A 224 -0.46 5.62 -13.35
CA MET A 224 0.61 6.50 -12.91
C MET A 224 0.74 7.68 -13.84
N LYS A 225 0.82 8.90 -13.29
CA LYS A 225 1.00 10.12 -14.06
C LYS A 225 2.47 10.48 -14.14
N LEU A 226 2.99 10.68 -15.36
CA LEU A 226 4.40 11.00 -15.59
C LEU A 226 4.52 12.14 -16.59
N LYS A 227 5.45 13.06 -16.36
CA LYS A 227 5.93 13.99 -17.38
C LYS A 227 6.72 13.25 -18.46
N GLY A 228 6.81 13.83 -19.65
CA GLY A 228 7.63 13.28 -20.74
C GLY A 228 9.08 13.01 -20.32
N GLU A 229 9.70 13.93 -19.57
CA GLU A 229 11.06 13.73 -19.05
C GLU A 229 11.17 12.60 -18.01
N GLU A 230 10.18 12.47 -17.11
CA GLU A 230 10.10 11.42 -16.10
C GLU A 230 9.92 10.06 -16.77
N LEU A 231 9.06 9.97 -17.79
CA LEU A 231 8.87 8.78 -18.60
C LEU A 231 10.17 8.37 -19.32
N LYS A 232 10.93 9.33 -19.85
CA LYS A 232 12.25 9.07 -20.47
C LYS A 232 13.28 8.59 -19.45
N ARG A 233 13.24 9.10 -18.21
CA ARG A 233 14.09 8.61 -17.11
C ARG A 233 13.69 7.19 -16.71
N LEU A 234 12.40 6.94 -16.48
CA LEU A 234 11.83 5.61 -16.20
C LEU A 234 12.26 4.57 -17.24
N ALA A 235 12.22 4.91 -18.52
CA ALA A 235 12.60 4.02 -19.61
C ALA A 235 14.09 3.62 -19.59
N LYS A 236 14.95 4.43 -18.97
CA LYS A 236 16.39 4.20 -18.84
C LYS A 236 16.77 3.55 -17.51
N MET A 237 15.87 3.51 -16.53
CA MET A 237 16.16 2.95 -15.22
C MET A 237 16.51 1.46 -15.31
N ASN A 238 17.60 1.10 -14.62
CA ASN A 238 18.05 -0.27 -14.47
C ASN A 238 18.68 -0.43 -13.08
N ILE A 239 18.09 -1.29 -12.25
CA ILE A 239 18.59 -1.57 -10.90
C ILE A 239 18.76 -3.08 -10.79
N GLY A 240 20.00 -3.55 -10.59
CA GLY A 240 20.29 -4.98 -10.46
C GLY A 240 19.85 -5.82 -11.67
N GLY A 241 19.81 -5.22 -12.87
CA GLY A 241 19.32 -5.89 -14.09
C GLY A 241 17.80 -5.92 -14.23
N GLU A 242 17.04 -5.37 -13.29
CA GLU A 242 15.61 -5.12 -13.43
C GLU A 242 15.36 -3.83 -14.21
N SER A 243 14.39 -3.86 -15.13
CA SER A 243 13.98 -2.71 -15.94
C SER A 243 12.54 -2.82 -16.38
N VAL A 244 11.91 -1.72 -16.81
CA VAL A 244 10.54 -1.74 -17.37
C VAL A 244 10.46 -2.66 -18.59
N ILE A 245 11.49 -2.64 -19.44
CA ILE A 245 11.58 -3.54 -20.61
C ILE A 245 11.59 -5.00 -20.16
N ARG A 246 12.34 -5.33 -19.10
CA ARG A 246 12.35 -6.69 -18.52
C ARG A 246 10.99 -7.06 -17.95
N ALA A 247 10.30 -6.14 -17.28
CA ALA A 247 8.94 -6.36 -16.79
C ALA A 247 7.96 -6.68 -17.93
N ILE A 248 7.99 -5.92 -19.03
CA ILE A 248 7.19 -6.19 -20.24
C ILE A 248 7.50 -7.59 -20.81
N ARG A 249 8.79 -7.95 -20.92
CA ARG A 249 9.21 -9.27 -21.41
C ARG A 249 8.75 -10.43 -20.52
N ARG A 250 8.62 -10.18 -19.21
CA ARG A 250 8.04 -11.13 -18.24
C ARG A 250 6.52 -11.20 -18.31
N GLY A 251 5.89 -10.42 -19.19
CA GLY A 251 4.47 -10.45 -19.49
C GLY A 251 3.62 -9.45 -18.70
N LEU A 252 4.24 -8.45 -18.05
CA LEU A 252 3.48 -7.34 -17.46
C LEU A 252 2.79 -6.54 -18.58
N PHE A 253 1.48 -6.34 -18.47
CA PHE A 253 0.75 -5.54 -19.44
C PHE A 253 0.92 -4.06 -19.11
N LEU A 254 1.33 -3.27 -20.12
CA LEU A 254 1.41 -1.82 -20.04
C LEU A 254 0.63 -1.18 -21.19
N ALA A 255 0.01 -0.05 -20.90
CA ALA A 255 -0.58 0.84 -21.90
C ALA A 255 -0.39 2.29 -21.48
N ALA A 256 -0.29 3.22 -22.42
CA ALA A 256 -0.15 4.64 -22.10
C ALA A 256 -1.07 5.54 -22.93
N ALA A 257 -1.43 6.68 -22.36
CA ALA A 257 -2.22 7.72 -23.03
C ALA A 257 -1.65 9.10 -22.70
N ILE A 258 -1.74 10.04 -23.64
CA ILE A 258 -1.36 11.43 -23.40
C ILE A 258 -2.43 12.09 -22.52
N ALA A 259 -2.01 12.94 -21.60
CA ALA A 259 -2.92 13.74 -20.80
C ALA A 259 -3.16 15.10 -21.47
N ASN A 260 -4.41 15.56 -21.46
CA ASN A 260 -4.80 16.89 -21.89
C ASN A 260 -4.35 17.96 -20.88
N GLU A 261 -4.66 19.23 -21.17
CA GLU A 261 -4.31 20.39 -20.33
C GLU A 261 -4.84 20.30 -18.88
N ASN A 262 -5.94 19.57 -18.68
CA ASN A 262 -6.54 19.33 -17.36
C ASN A 262 -5.94 18.09 -16.66
N GLY A 263 -4.92 17.46 -17.25
CA GLY A 263 -4.27 16.27 -16.73
C GLY A 263 -5.07 14.98 -16.88
N LYS A 264 -6.10 14.96 -17.73
CA LYS A 264 -7.02 13.82 -17.97
C LYS A 264 -6.77 13.20 -19.34
N VAL A 265 -7.36 12.03 -19.61
CA VAL A 265 -7.33 11.43 -20.95
C VAL A 265 -8.65 11.73 -21.64
N ASP A 266 -8.62 12.36 -22.81
CA ASP A 266 -9.83 12.74 -23.53
C ASP A 266 -10.73 11.55 -23.84
N ILE A 267 -12.04 11.79 -23.88
CA ILE A 267 -13.04 10.72 -24.05
C ILE A 267 -12.84 9.97 -25.37
N ASP A 268 -12.45 10.71 -26.42
CA ASP A 268 -12.22 10.21 -27.77
C ASP A 268 -10.82 9.62 -27.98
N ASP A 269 -9.92 9.76 -27.00
CA ASP A 269 -8.61 9.13 -27.02
C ASP A 269 -8.64 7.70 -26.47
N THR A 270 -7.52 6.99 -26.53
CA THR A 270 -7.42 5.65 -25.95
C THR A 270 -6.01 5.40 -25.45
N PHE A 271 -5.87 4.45 -24.53
CA PHE A 271 -4.56 3.94 -24.18
C PHE A 271 -4.00 3.08 -25.31
N ILE A 272 -2.73 3.33 -25.65
CA ILE A 272 -1.92 2.58 -26.59
C ILE A 272 -1.22 1.45 -25.81
N ALA A 273 -1.50 0.20 -26.17
CA ALA A 273 -0.88 -0.95 -25.52
C ALA A 273 0.61 -1.06 -25.88
N LEU A 274 1.48 -1.01 -24.88
CA LEU A 274 2.94 -1.08 -24.99
C LEU A 274 3.41 -2.54 -24.91
N LYS A 275 2.94 -3.36 -25.85
CA LYS A 275 3.03 -4.83 -25.82
C LYS A 275 4.45 -5.40 -25.85
N ASN A 276 5.43 -4.59 -26.24
CA ASN A 276 6.82 -5.00 -26.37
C ASN A 276 7.75 -3.80 -26.23
N GLU A 277 9.05 -4.07 -26.16
CA GLU A 277 10.10 -3.05 -26.03
C GLU A 277 10.02 -1.97 -27.12
N ARG A 278 9.74 -2.36 -28.37
CA ARG A 278 9.66 -1.42 -29.49
C ARG A 278 8.49 -0.46 -29.28
N ALA A 279 7.28 -0.97 -29.02
CA ALA A 279 6.11 -0.14 -28.77
C ALA A 279 6.32 0.79 -27.56
N PHE A 280 6.97 0.31 -26.50
CA PHE A 280 7.32 1.13 -25.34
C PHE A 280 8.30 2.26 -25.72
N LYS A 281 9.39 1.95 -26.43
CA LYS A 281 10.38 2.94 -26.89
C LYS A 281 9.79 3.95 -27.87
N ASP A 282 8.95 3.50 -28.80
CA ASP A 282 8.30 4.36 -29.79
C ASP A 282 7.41 5.39 -29.09
N PHE A 283 6.62 4.97 -28.09
CA PHE A 283 5.80 5.88 -27.28
C PHE A 283 6.65 6.89 -26.50
N VAL A 284 7.68 6.41 -25.78
CA VAL A 284 8.59 7.25 -24.96
C VAL A 284 9.29 8.33 -25.79
N ASN A 285 9.66 8.02 -27.03
CA ASN A 285 10.43 8.91 -27.89
C ASN A 285 9.56 9.83 -28.78
N GLY A 286 8.30 9.46 -29.04
CA GLY A 286 7.49 10.10 -30.09
C GLY A 286 6.24 10.83 -29.61
N GLU A 287 5.58 10.37 -28.55
CA GLU A 287 4.19 10.77 -28.27
C GLU A 287 4.06 11.86 -27.20
N VAL A 288 5.02 11.97 -26.28
CA VAL A 288 4.94 12.92 -25.14
C VAL A 288 6.05 13.96 -25.26
N SER A 289 5.68 15.23 -25.39
CA SER A 289 6.62 16.35 -25.32
C SER A 289 7.24 16.43 -23.92
N ASP A 290 8.46 16.98 -23.79
CA ASP A 290 9.15 17.00 -22.49
C ASP A 290 8.37 17.72 -21.37
N GLY A 291 7.54 18.71 -21.73
CA GLY A 291 6.65 19.42 -20.81
C GLY A 291 5.23 18.86 -20.71
N GLY A 292 4.88 17.85 -21.52
CA GLY A 292 3.58 17.19 -21.50
C GLY A 292 3.49 16.09 -20.44
N TYR A 293 2.27 15.71 -20.08
CA TYR A 293 1.99 14.60 -19.17
C TYR A 293 1.41 13.41 -19.93
N CYS A 294 1.65 12.22 -19.40
CA CYS A 294 1.01 10.99 -19.83
C CYS A 294 0.57 10.16 -18.63
N TRP A 295 -0.36 9.26 -18.89
CA TRP A 295 -0.79 8.22 -17.97
C TRP A 295 -0.26 6.88 -18.42
N LEU A 296 0.46 6.19 -17.53
CA LEU A 296 0.86 4.80 -17.70
C LEU A 296 -0.08 3.90 -16.91
N PHE A 297 -0.83 3.05 -17.60
CA PHE A 297 -1.66 1.99 -17.03
C PHE A 297 -0.90 0.67 -17.05
N PHE A 298 -0.95 -0.07 -15.94
CA PHE A 298 -0.47 -1.44 -15.90
C PHE A 298 -1.56 -2.42 -15.45
N PHE A 299 -1.46 -3.65 -15.94
CA PHE A 299 -2.22 -4.78 -15.45
C PHE A 299 -1.30 -5.99 -15.29
N ASN A 300 -1.46 -6.71 -14.19
CA ASN A 300 -0.58 -7.80 -13.81
C ASN A 300 -1.38 -9.07 -13.51
N ASP A 301 -1.15 -10.10 -14.30
CA ASP A 301 -1.64 -11.46 -14.05
C ASP A 301 -0.48 -12.45 -13.79
N LYS A 302 0.73 -11.93 -13.54
CA LYS A 302 1.97 -12.70 -13.41
C LYS A 302 2.45 -12.82 -11.97
N GLY A 303 1.98 -11.93 -11.09
CA GLY A 303 2.31 -11.95 -9.67
C GLY A 303 1.49 -12.94 -8.86
N GLY A 304 1.76 -13.00 -7.56
CA GLY A 304 0.90 -13.72 -6.63
C GLY A 304 -0.39 -12.95 -6.40
N HIS A 305 -1.51 -13.60 -6.69
CA HIS A 305 -2.87 -13.10 -6.43
C HIS A 305 -3.62 -14.14 -5.61
N ARG A 306 -4.08 -13.74 -4.43
CA ARG A 306 -4.73 -14.59 -3.43
C ARG A 306 -6.14 -15.02 -3.85
N PHE A 307 -6.90 -14.12 -4.47
CA PHE A 307 -8.35 -14.32 -4.64
C PHE A 307 -8.80 -14.69 -6.04
N PHE A 308 -7.94 -14.50 -7.05
CA PHE A 308 -8.32 -14.67 -8.45
C PHE A 308 -7.35 -15.56 -9.20
N GLY A 309 -7.87 -16.67 -9.74
CA GLY A 309 -7.15 -17.49 -10.72
C GLY A 309 -7.08 -16.82 -12.10
N LYS A 310 -6.23 -17.36 -12.99
CA LYS A 310 -5.93 -16.84 -14.33
C LYS A 310 -7.16 -16.41 -15.15
N PHE A 311 -8.23 -17.21 -15.11
CA PHE A 311 -9.45 -16.90 -15.86
C PHE A 311 -10.19 -15.67 -15.33
N ALA A 312 -10.27 -15.51 -14.00
CA ALA A 312 -10.87 -14.33 -13.39
C ALA A 312 -10.02 -13.09 -13.67
N LEU A 313 -8.69 -13.20 -13.58
CA LEU A 313 -7.74 -12.14 -13.93
C LEU A 313 -7.93 -11.68 -15.39
N GLY A 314 -8.05 -12.61 -16.34
CA GLY A 314 -8.33 -12.27 -17.74
C GLY A 314 -9.65 -11.51 -17.94
N ARG A 315 -10.68 -11.79 -17.12
CA ARG A 315 -11.94 -11.03 -17.14
C ARG A 315 -11.79 -9.62 -16.55
N ILE A 316 -10.98 -9.45 -15.50
CA ILE A 316 -10.63 -8.13 -14.95
C ILE A 316 -9.92 -7.31 -16.01
N HIS A 317 -8.89 -7.88 -16.63
CA HIS A 317 -8.15 -7.22 -17.70
C HIS A 317 -9.07 -6.78 -18.85
N LYS A 318 -9.95 -7.68 -19.31
CA LYS A 318 -10.92 -7.35 -20.37
C LYS A 318 -11.88 -6.23 -19.94
N ALA A 319 -12.32 -6.21 -18.69
CA ALA A 319 -13.17 -5.13 -18.18
C ALA A 319 -12.45 -3.78 -18.23
N LEU A 320 -11.22 -3.71 -17.70
CA LEU A 320 -10.41 -2.49 -17.63
C LEU A 320 -10.05 -1.94 -19.02
N THR A 321 -9.81 -2.81 -20.00
CA THR A 321 -9.37 -2.43 -21.35
C THR A 321 -10.51 -2.28 -22.36
N SER A 322 -11.72 -2.73 -22.01
CA SER A 322 -12.91 -2.58 -22.86
C SER A 322 -13.31 -1.11 -23.06
N SER A 323 -14.09 -0.86 -24.12
CA SER A 323 -14.65 0.47 -24.41
C SER A 323 -13.61 1.59 -24.43
N ARG A 324 -12.43 1.34 -25.01
CA ARG A 324 -11.31 2.31 -25.05
C ARG A 324 -10.90 2.77 -23.64
N TYR A 325 -10.82 1.81 -22.71
CA TYR A 325 -10.37 2.02 -21.34
C TYR A 325 -11.26 2.95 -20.49
N THR A 326 -12.58 2.99 -20.75
CA THR A 326 -13.51 3.89 -20.04
C THR A 326 -13.34 3.82 -18.51
N LEU A 327 -13.25 2.63 -17.93
CA LEU A 327 -13.09 2.46 -16.48
C LEU A 327 -11.76 3.00 -15.97
N VAL A 328 -10.67 2.81 -16.71
CA VAL A 328 -9.35 3.36 -16.34
C VAL A 328 -9.39 4.89 -16.35
N LYS A 329 -10.01 5.49 -17.38
CA LYS A 329 -10.24 6.94 -17.44
C LYS A 329 -11.10 7.42 -16.27
N THR A 330 -12.12 6.66 -15.88
CA THR A 330 -12.94 6.98 -14.71
C THR A 330 -12.12 7.03 -13.42
N PHE A 331 -11.16 6.12 -13.21
CA PHE A 331 -10.24 6.19 -12.06
C PHE A 331 -9.38 7.47 -12.10
N ILE A 332 -8.82 7.79 -13.27
CA ILE A 332 -8.03 9.01 -13.49
C ILE A 332 -8.86 10.26 -13.21
N ASP A 333 -10.07 10.35 -13.75
CA ASP A 333 -10.93 11.52 -13.62
C ASP A 333 -11.38 11.79 -12.18
N ARG A 334 -11.51 10.73 -11.39
CA ARG A 334 -12.02 10.79 -10.01
C ARG A 334 -10.94 11.16 -9.00
N VAL A 335 -9.70 10.72 -9.21
CA VAL A 335 -8.61 10.93 -8.25
C VAL A 335 -7.60 11.96 -8.73
N GLY A 336 -7.28 11.97 -10.04
CA GLY A 336 -6.29 12.88 -10.62
C GLY A 336 -4.84 12.54 -10.29
N GLU A 337 -4.61 11.45 -9.55
CA GLU A 337 -3.30 11.02 -9.03
C GLU A 337 -3.04 9.53 -9.27
N ASP A 338 -1.84 9.09 -8.88
CA ASP A 338 -1.39 7.72 -8.93
C ASP A 338 -2.28 6.77 -8.11
N LEU A 339 -2.73 5.69 -8.74
CA LEU A 339 -3.53 4.65 -8.09
C LEU A 339 -2.93 3.27 -8.27
N THR A 340 -3.10 2.44 -7.27
CA THR A 340 -2.62 1.05 -7.26
C THR A 340 -3.59 0.20 -6.49
N PHE A 341 -4.09 -0.83 -7.14
CA PHE A 341 -5.07 -1.75 -6.58
C PHE A 341 -4.47 -3.13 -6.48
N LEU A 342 -4.73 -3.77 -5.34
CA LEU A 342 -4.48 -5.19 -5.10
C LEU A 342 -5.70 -6.01 -5.52
N ASP A 343 -5.56 -7.33 -5.53
CA ASP A 343 -6.72 -8.20 -5.69
C ASP A 343 -7.67 -8.12 -4.48
N ASP A 344 -7.16 -7.78 -3.30
CA ASP A 344 -7.93 -7.43 -2.10
C ASP A 344 -9.03 -6.39 -2.41
N ASP A 345 -8.70 -5.33 -3.17
CA ASP A 345 -9.62 -4.24 -3.51
C ASP A 345 -10.77 -4.71 -4.41
N VAL A 346 -10.44 -5.45 -5.46
CA VAL A 346 -11.45 -6.01 -6.37
C VAL A 346 -12.28 -7.06 -5.65
N TYR A 347 -11.65 -7.87 -4.79
CA TYR A 347 -12.33 -8.88 -4.00
C TYR A 347 -13.25 -8.27 -2.95
N MET A 348 -12.92 -7.10 -2.41
CA MET A 348 -13.79 -6.33 -1.50
C MET A 348 -15.10 -5.92 -2.19
N CYS A 349 -15.03 -5.49 -3.44
CA CYS A 349 -16.21 -5.13 -4.23
C CYS A 349 -17.00 -6.33 -4.76
N LYS A 350 -16.42 -7.54 -4.78
CA LYS A 350 -17.05 -8.72 -5.36
C LYS A 350 -18.18 -9.25 -4.50
N SER A 351 -19.41 -9.18 -5.01
CA SER A 351 -20.57 -9.83 -4.39
C SER A 351 -20.64 -11.32 -4.74
N LYS A 352 -21.38 -12.10 -3.94
CA LYS A 352 -21.55 -13.55 -4.16
C LYS A 352 -22.15 -13.90 -5.54
N MET A 353 -23.13 -13.11 -5.97
CA MET A 353 -23.85 -13.30 -7.24
C MET A 353 -23.26 -12.47 -8.40
N GLY A 354 -22.37 -11.52 -8.11
CA GLY A 354 -21.83 -10.57 -9.07
C GLY A 354 -20.66 -11.12 -9.89
N THR A 355 -20.57 -10.66 -11.13
CA THR A 355 -19.42 -10.95 -11.97
C THR A 355 -18.20 -10.18 -11.47
N VAL A 356 -17.02 -10.60 -11.89
CA VAL A 356 -15.78 -9.89 -11.57
C VAL A 356 -15.74 -8.50 -12.26
N LYS A 357 -16.43 -8.34 -13.40
CA LYS A 357 -16.59 -7.04 -14.05
C LYS A 357 -17.36 -6.08 -13.14
N ASP A 358 -18.46 -6.54 -12.55
CA ASP A 358 -19.28 -5.72 -11.64
C ASP A 358 -18.49 -5.26 -10.42
N ALA A 359 -17.57 -6.10 -9.93
CA ALA A 359 -16.67 -5.76 -8.84
C ALA A 359 -15.73 -4.59 -9.20
N VAL A 360 -15.15 -4.59 -10.41
CA VAL A 360 -14.26 -3.50 -10.87
C VAL A 360 -15.03 -2.19 -11.08
N VAL A 361 -16.27 -2.26 -11.59
CA VAL A 361 -17.15 -1.09 -11.72
C VAL A 361 -17.45 -0.50 -10.34
N LYS A 362 -17.86 -1.36 -9.40
CA LYS A 362 -18.14 -0.94 -8.02
C LYS A 362 -16.90 -0.36 -7.33
N LEU A 363 -15.71 -0.88 -7.62
CA LEU A 363 -14.45 -0.34 -7.09
C LEU A 363 -14.24 1.11 -7.54
N ALA A 364 -14.50 1.41 -8.82
CA ALA A 364 -14.46 2.79 -9.28
C ALA A 364 -15.40 3.68 -8.47
N ASP A 365 -16.62 3.21 -8.18
CA ASP A 365 -17.61 4.00 -7.43
C ASP A 365 -17.23 4.20 -5.96
N CYS A 366 -16.62 3.20 -5.32
CA CYS A 366 -16.07 3.33 -3.96
C CYS A 366 -14.94 4.38 -3.90
N VAL A 367 -14.11 4.48 -4.94
CA VAL A 367 -13.05 5.50 -5.02
C VAL A 367 -13.64 6.92 -5.05
N GLN A 368 -14.80 7.13 -5.71
CA GLN A 368 -15.45 8.44 -5.81
C GLN A 368 -15.91 9.00 -4.45
N ASN A 369 -16.39 8.14 -3.55
CA ASN A 369 -17.03 8.57 -2.31
C ASN A 369 -16.06 8.68 -1.12
N GLY A 370 -14.75 8.67 -1.37
CA GLY A 370 -13.73 8.75 -0.31
C GLY A 370 -13.56 7.46 0.51
N GLY A 371 -14.06 6.32 0.02
CA GLY A 371 -13.88 5.00 0.65
C GLY A 371 -15.06 4.04 0.47
N PHE A 372 -14.81 2.78 0.82
CA PHE A 372 -15.76 1.65 0.77
C PHE A 372 -16.95 1.78 1.70
#